data_AF-A0A7J4HS12-F1
#
_entry.id   AF-A0A7J4HS12-F1
#
_cell.length_a   1.000
_cell.length_b   1.000
_cell.length_c   1.000
_cell.angle_alpha   90.00
_cell.angle_beta   90.00
_cell.angle_gamma   90.00
#
_symmetry.space_group_name_H-M   'P 1'
#
loop_
_entity.id
_entity.type
_entity.pdbx_description
1 polymer ?
#
loop_
_entity_poly.entity_id
_entity_poly.type
_entity_poly.pdbx_seq_one_letter_code
_entity_poly.pdbx_strand_id
1 'polypeptide(L)'
;MAWSVAEHLCNTIKARTMFSTHYHVMNKLAEKFTKIKNYNIAVKEVRGQVIFLHKLVEGGTDESYGIHVAEMAGLPIEVVRRAREIQEILQKDDEMMRRIKAKKLEEQKSLGEYHF
;
A
#
# COMPACT_ATOMS: atom_id res chain seq x y z
N MET A 1 16.39 0.71 3.49
CA MET A 1 17.22 1.04 2.32
C MET A 1 16.52 2.01 1.35
N ALA A 2 15.45 1.62 0.64
CA ALA A 2 14.80 2.47 -0.39
C ALA A 2 14.44 3.89 0.09
N TRP A 3 13.89 4.00 1.30
CA TRP A 3 13.57 5.30 1.92
C TRP A 3 14.79 6.21 2.04
N SER A 4 15.88 5.71 2.65
CA SER A 4 17.11 6.47 2.84
C SER A 4 17.74 6.89 1.51
N VAL A 5 17.65 6.05 0.47
CA VAL A 5 18.07 6.40 -0.89
C VAL A 5 17.22 7.54 -1.45
N ALA A 6 15.89 7.47 -1.32
CA ALA A 6 15.00 8.53 -1.77
C ALA A 6 15.25 9.86 -1.02
N GLU A 7 15.51 9.81 0.29
CA GLU A 7 15.89 10.98 1.08
C GLU A 7 17.21 11.59 0.60
N HIS A 8 18.22 10.77 0.35
CA HIS A 8 19.52 11.24 -0.15
C HIS A 8 19.41 11.87 -1.55
N LEU A 9 18.62 11.25 -2.43
CA LEU A 9 18.32 11.80 -3.76
C LEU A 9 17.62 13.15 -3.67
N CYS A 10 16.63 13.29 -2.78
CA CYS A 10 15.86 14.53 -2.61
C CYS A 10 16.66 15.65 -1.95
N ASN A 11 17.40 15.36 -0.89
CA ASN A 11 18.03 16.39 -0.05
C ASN A 11 19.45 16.75 -0.49
N THR A 12 20.23 15.77 -0.97
CA THR A 12 21.64 15.96 -1.31
C THR A 12 21.83 16.12 -2.81
N ILE A 13 21.45 15.11 -3.60
CA ILE A 13 21.73 15.07 -5.05
C ILE A 13 20.83 16.07 -5.81
N LYS A 14 19.56 16.17 -5.42
CA LYS A 14 18.55 17.08 -6.02
C LYS A 14 18.36 16.90 -7.53
N ALA A 15 18.66 15.71 -8.05
CA ALA A 15 18.43 15.38 -9.45
C ALA A 15 16.95 15.06 -9.71
N ARG A 16 16.49 15.35 -10.94
CA ARG A 16 15.17 14.87 -11.40
C ARG A 16 15.17 13.34 -11.36
N THR A 17 14.25 12.77 -10.58
CA THR A 17 14.24 11.34 -10.27
C THR A 17 12.83 10.79 -10.45
N MET A 18 12.73 9.66 -11.15
CA MET A 18 11.53 8.81 -11.15
C MET A 18 11.85 7.56 -10.34
N PHE A 19 11.11 7.33 -9.26
CA PHE A 19 11.34 6.22 -8.34
C PHE A 19 10.14 5.27 -8.39
N SER A 20 10.24 4.20 -9.18
CA SER A 20 9.21 3.15 -9.24
C SER A 20 9.39 2.17 -8.08
N THR A 21 8.32 1.85 -7.35
CA THR A 21 8.38 0.95 -6.20
C THR A 21 7.04 0.26 -5.96
N HIS A 22 7.09 -0.92 -5.35
CA HIS A 22 5.93 -1.64 -4.81
C HIS A 22 5.79 -1.45 -3.28
N TYR A 23 6.66 -0.65 -2.66
CA TYR A 23 6.62 -0.43 -1.22
C TYR A 23 5.64 0.70 -0.86
N HIS A 24 4.44 0.35 -0.40
CA HIS A 24 3.41 1.31 0.02
C HIS A 24 3.90 2.32 1.08
N VAL A 25 4.82 1.91 1.96
CA VAL A 25 5.41 2.81 2.96
C VAL A 25 6.01 4.06 2.32
N MET A 26 6.52 3.97 1.09
CA MET A 26 7.13 5.09 0.37
C MET A 26 6.14 6.21 0.06
N ASN A 27 4.81 5.94 0.04
CA ASN A 27 3.80 6.97 -0.12
C ASN A 27 3.94 8.09 0.93
N LYS A 28 4.40 7.75 2.14
CA LYS A 28 4.60 8.71 3.24
C LYS A 28 5.73 9.71 3.01
N LEU A 29 6.60 9.48 2.02
CA LEU A 29 7.66 10.45 1.68
C LEU A 29 7.08 11.76 1.14
N ALA A 30 5.98 11.70 0.39
CA ALA A 30 5.32 12.89 -0.14
C ALA A 30 4.69 13.76 0.97
N GLU A 31 4.33 13.16 2.10
CA GLU A 31 3.84 13.90 3.28
C GLU A 31 4.98 14.67 4.00
N LYS A 32 6.21 14.15 3.93
CA LYS A 32 7.38 14.73 4.62
C LYS A 32 8.16 15.71 3.77
N PHE A 33 8.21 15.51 2.46
CA PHE A 33 9.06 16.27 1.55
C PHE A 33 8.22 16.96 0.47
N THR A 34 8.18 18.29 0.49
CA THR A 34 7.41 19.11 -0.47
C THR A 34 7.82 18.94 -1.93
N LYS A 35 9.03 18.40 -2.19
CA LYS A 35 9.57 18.14 -3.54
C LYS A 35 9.27 16.74 -4.05
N ILE A 36 8.68 15.87 -3.22
CA ILE A 36 8.31 14.50 -3.59
C ILE A 36 6.81 14.47 -3.85
N LYS A 37 6.42 13.86 -4.97
CA LYS A 37 5.03 13.63 -5.34
C LYS A 37 4.83 12.17 -5.66
N ASN A 38 3.73 11.61 -5.18
CA ASN A 38 3.36 10.23 -5.50
C ASN A 38 2.55 10.22 -6.80
N TYR A 39 2.81 9.23 -7.63
CA TYR A 39 2.00 8.89 -8.79
C TYR A 39 1.79 7.39 -8.83
N ASN A 40 0.63 6.98 -9.34
CA ASN A 40 0.30 5.58 -9.60
C ASN A 40 -0.30 5.41 -11.00
N ILE A 41 -0.37 4.18 -11.48
CA ILE A 41 -1.04 3.85 -12.73
C ILE A 41 -2.53 3.71 -12.45
N ALA A 42 -3.34 4.46 -13.18
CA ALA A 42 -4.78 4.40 -13.06
C ALA A 42 -5.32 3.02 -13.46
N VAL A 43 -6.20 2.52 -12.60
CA VAL A 43 -6.85 1.21 -12.73
C VAL A 43 -8.35 1.42 -12.75
N LYS A 44 -9.06 0.63 -13.56
CA LYS A 44 -10.53 0.62 -13.62
C LYS A 44 -11.04 -0.80 -13.47
N GLU A 45 -12.00 -1.00 -12.57
CA GLU A 45 -12.72 -2.26 -12.44
C GLU A 45 -13.97 -2.26 -13.32
N VAL A 46 -14.12 -3.30 -14.14
CA VAL A 46 -15.29 -3.50 -15.01
C VAL A 46 -15.67 -4.96 -14.96
N ARG A 47 -16.88 -5.26 -14.47
CA ARG A 47 -17.45 -6.63 -14.42
C ARG A 47 -16.51 -7.64 -13.72
N GLY A 48 -15.87 -7.23 -12.62
CA GLY A 48 -14.93 -8.07 -11.87
C GLY A 48 -13.56 -8.23 -12.53
N GLN A 49 -13.30 -7.54 -13.65
CA GLN A 49 -11.98 -7.50 -14.28
C GLN A 49 -11.30 -6.15 -14.02
N VAL A 50 -9.99 -6.22 -13.77
CA VAL A 50 -9.14 -5.05 -13.57
C VAL A 50 -8.51 -4.64 -14.89
N ILE A 51 -8.73 -3.39 -15.31
CA ILE A 51 -8.19 -2.82 -16.54
C ILE A 51 -7.16 -1.75 -16.17
N PHE A 52 -5.92 -1.95 -16.62
CA PHE A 52 -4.84 -0.97 -16.47
C PHE A 52 -4.95 0.08 -17.58
N LEU A 53 -5.17 1.34 -17.22
CA LEU A 53 -5.39 2.42 -18.18
C LEU A 53 -4.09 3.00 -18.74
N HIS A 54 -2.92 2.49 -18.31
CA HIS A 54 -1.58 2.99 -18.65
C HIS A 54 -1.42 4.52 -18.49
N LYS A 55 -2.21 5.11 -17.59
CA LYS A 55 -2.22 6.55 -17.32
C LYS A 55 -1.66 6.80 -15.93
N LEU A 56 -0.64 7.64 -15.82
CA LEU A 56 -0.15 8.13 -14.53
C LEU A 56 -1.14 9.13 -13.95
N VAL A 57 -1.49 8.96 -12.68
CA VAL A 57 -2.34 9.86 -11.90
C VAL A 57 -1.66 10.21 -10.58
N GLU A 58 -1.84 11.43 -10.09
CA GLU A 58 -1.26 11.90 -8.84
C GLU A 58 -1.93 11.16 -7.65
N GLY A 59 -1.12 10.77 -6.67
CA GLY A 59 -1.53 10.00 -5.50
C GLY A 59 -0.74 8.70 -5.30
N GLY A 60 -0.75 8.17 -4.08
CA GLY A 60 -0.30 6.82 -3.78
C GLY A 60 -1.44 5.81 -3.96
N THR A 61 -1.10 4.53 -4.06
CA THR A 61 -2.08 3.43 -3.96
C THR A 61 -1.69 2.52 -2.80
N ASP A 62 -2.72 2.01 -2.10
CA ASP A 62 -2.60 1.01 -1.03
C ASP A 62 -3.12 -0.36 -1.47
N GLU A 63 -3.55 -0.48 -2.73
CA GLU A 63 -4.08 -1.72 -3.31
C GLU A 63 -3.00 -2.50 -4.04
N SER A 64 -3.03 -3.82 -3.89
CA SER A 64 -2.19 -4.73 -4.66
C SER A 64 -3.04 -5.47 -5.70
N TYR A 65 -2.61 -5.41 -6.96
CA TYR A 65 -3.30 -6.06 -8.07
C TYR A 65 -2.63 -7.38 -8.49
N GLY A 66 -1.82 -7.98 -7.61
CA GLY A 66 -0.99 -9.14 -7.94
C GLY A 66 -1.79 -10.35 -8.44
N ILE A 67 -2.92 -10.67 -7.80
CA ILE A 67 -3.80 -11.77 -8.24
C ILE A 67 -4.41 -11.46 -9.62
N HIS A 68 -4.83 -10.22 -9.86
CA HIS A 68 -5.39 -9.82 -11.15
C HIS A 68 -4.35 -9.89 -12.27
N VAL A 69 -3.10 -9.50 -11.98
CA VAL A 69 -1.98 -9.65 -12.92
C VAL A 69 -1.70 -11.14 -13.20
N ALA A 70 -1.77 -12.00 -12.19
CA ALA A 70 -1.59 -13.44 -12.37
C ALA A 70 -2.69 -14.06 -13.25
N GLU A 71 -3.94 -13.64 -13.06
CA GLU A 71 -5.07 -14.06 -13.88
C GLU A 71 -4.90 -13.63 -15.35
N MET A 72 -4.51 -12.38 -15.59
CA MET A 72 -4.22 -11.88 -16.95
C MET A 72 -3.00 -12.58 -17.59
N ALA A 73 -2.01 -12.98 -16.80
CA ALA A 73 -0.84 -13.71 -17.26
C ALA A 73 -1.16 -15.18 -17.61
N GLY A 74 -2.39 -15.64 -17.38
CA GLY A 74 -2.84 -16.98 -17.71
C GLY A 74 -2.34 -18.05 -16.73
N LEU A 75 -2.11 -17.69 -15.46
CA LEU A 75 -1.79 -18.69 -14.45
C LEU A 75 -2.96 -19.67 -14.27
N PRO A 76 -2.67 -20.93 -13.87
CA PRO A 76 -3.73 -21.92 -13.68
C PRO A 76 -4.78 -21.46 -12.67
N ILE A 77 -6.05 -21.74 -12.97
CA ILE A 77 -7.19 -21.20 -12.21
C ILE A 77 -7.19 -21.67 -10.75
N GLU A 78 -6.72 -22.88 -10.49
CA GLU A 78 -6.57 -23.44 -9.15
C GLU A 78 -5.55 -22.66 -8.31
N VAL A 79 -4.48 -22.16 -8.93
CA VAL A 79 -3.45 -21.34 -8.28
C VAL A 79 -4.01 -19.97 -7.95
N VAL A 80 -4.67 -19.32 -8.92
CA VAL A 80 -5.29 -17.99 -8.72
C VAL A 80 -6.38 -18.06 -7.65
N ARG A 81 -7.23 -19.10 -7.67
CA ARG A 81 -8.26 -19.31 -6.65
C ARG A 81 -7.66 -19.48 -5.26
N ARG A 82 -6.62 -20.32 -5.14
CA ARG A 82 -5.95 -20.54 -3.85
C ARG A 82 -5.29 -19.25 -3.33
N ALA A 83 -4.70 -18.45 -4.21
CA ALA A 83 -4.15 -17.16 -3.83
C ALA A 83 -5.23 -16.19 -3.29
N ARG A 84 -6.43 -16.17 -3.90
CA ARG A 84 -7.56 -15.35 -3.41
C ARG A 84 -7.99 -15.76 -2.01
N GLU A 85 -8.15 -17.06 -1.77
CA GLU A 85 -8.49 -17.60 -0.44
C GLU A 85 -7.46 -17.19 0.63
N ILE A 86 -6.16 -17.33 0.31
CA ILE A 86 -5.08 -16.95 1.24
C ILE A 86 -5.10 -15.44 1.50
N GLN A 87 -5.29 -14.62 0.47
CA GLN A 87 -5.39 -13.17 0.62
C GLN A 87 -6.55 -12.76 1.55
N GLU A 88 -7.72 -13.37 1.38
CA GLU A 88 -8.88 -13.09 2.24
C GLU A 88 -8.62 -13.46 3.71
N ILE A 89 -7.92 -14.57 3.97
CA ILE A 89 -7.55 -14.99 5.33
C ILE A 89 -6.59 -13.95 5.94
N LEU A 90 -5.51 -13.62 5.24
CA LEU A 90 -4.51 -12.66 5.72
C LEU A 90 -5.10 -11.26 5.97
N GLN A 91 -6.01 -10.81 5.10
CA GLN A 91 -6.70 -9.53 5.28
C GLN A 91 -7.58 -9.52 6.54
N LYS A 92 -8.34 -10.60 6.79
CA LYS A 92 -9.16 -10.74 8.00
C LYS A 92 -8.31 -10.77 9.27
N ASP A 93 -7.19 -11.49 9.24
CA ASP A 93 -6.25 -11.56 10.36
C ASP A 93 -5.64 -10.18 10.66
N ASP A 94 -5.20 -9.44 9.64
CA ASP A 94 -4.69 -8.08 9.76
C ASP A 94 -5.74 -7.11 10.34
N GLU A 95 -6.98 -7.18 9.85
CA GLU A 95 -8.09 -6.38 10.39
C GLU A 95 -8.39 -6.69 11.85
N MET A 96 -8.43 -7.98 12.21
CA MET A 96 -8.66 -8.41 13.59
C MET A 96 -7.56 -7.88 14.51
N MET A 97 -6.29 -8.00 14.11
CA MET A 97 -5.15 -7.50 14.88
C MET A 97 -5.19 -5.98 15.05
N ARG A 98 -5.59 -5.24 14.01
CA ARG A 98 -5.79 -3.77 14.11
C ARG A 98 -6.87 -3.41 15.12
N ARG A 99 -8.01 -4.11 15.12
CA ARG A 99 -9.11 -3.89 16.09
C ARG A 99 -8.67 -4.18 17.52
N ILE A 100 -7.93 -5.27 17.75
CA ILE A 100 -7.40 -5.61 19.08
C ILE A 100 -6.45 -4.51 19.58
N LYS A 101 -5.57 -4.03 18.70
CA LYS A 101 -4.61 -2.98 19.05
C LYS A 101 -5.30 -1.65 19.37
N ALA A 102 -6.35 -1.29 18.63
CA ALA A 102 -7.14 -0.09 18.88
C ALA A 102 -7.84 -0.14 20.25
N LYS A 103 -8.50 -1.26 20.59
CA LYS A 103 -9.14 -1.45 21.90
C LYS A 103 -8.15 -1.36 23.07
N LYS A 104 -7.00 -2.02 22.96
CA LYS A 104 -5.94 -1.93 23.98
C LYS A 104 -5.44 -0.49 24.19
N LEU A 105 -5.36 0.30 23.12
CA LEU A 105 -4.92 1.69 23.20
C LEU A 105 -5.97 2.59 23.87
N GLU A 106 -7.26 2.33 23.63
CA GLU A 106 -8.38 3.01 24.31
C GLU A 106 -8.43 2.66 25.80
N GLU A 107 -8.27 1.38 26.16
CA GLU A 107 -8.21 0.91 27.54
C GLU A 107 -7.03 1.52 28.31
N GLN A 108 -5.84 1.60 27.69
CA GLN A 108 -4.66 2.23 28.30
C GLN A 108 -4.82 3.75 28.50
N LYS A 109 -5.50 4.45 27.58
CA LYS A 109 -5.80 5.88 27.75
C LYS A 109 -6.80 6.10 28.88
N SER A 110 -7.84 5.27 28.97
CA SER A 110 -8.84 5.35 30.04
C SER A 110 -8.26 5.05 31.43
N LEU A 111 -7.25 4.18 31.54
CA LEU A 111 -6.57 3.88 32.81
C LEU A 111 -5.57 4.98 33.23
N GLY A 112 -5.02 5.73 32.27
CA GLY A 112 -4.09 6.84 32.54
C GLY A 112 -4.77 8.12 33.02
N GLU A 113 -6.07 8.28 32.80
CA GLU A 113 -6.84 9.47 33.20
C GLU A 113 -7.36 9.41 34.66
N TYR A 114 -7.28 8.26 35.34
CA TYR A 114 -7.73 8.07 36.73
C TYR A 114 -6.63 8.20 37.80
N HIS A 115 -5.41 8.60 37.43
CA HIS A 115 -4.33 8.89 38.38
C HIS A 115 -3.90 10.37 38.32
N PHE A 116 -4.69 11.23 38.97
CA PHE A 116 -4.24 12.50 39.54
C PHE A 116 -4.85 12.67 40.94
#